data_AF-A0A1F8UPB7-F1
#
_entry.id   AF-A0A1F8UPB7-F1
#
_cell.length_a   1.000
_cell.length_b   1.000
_cell.length_c   1.000
_cell.angle_alpha   90.00
_cell.angle_beta   90.00
_cell.angle_gamma   90.00
#
_symmetry.space_group_name_H-M   'P 1'
#
loop_
_entity.id
_entity.type
_entity.pdbx_description
1 polymer ?
#
loop_
_entity_poly.entity_id
_entity_poly.type
_entity_poly.pdbx_seq_one_letter_code
_entity_poly.pdbx_strand_id
1 'polypeptide(L)' 'MQTVLQQNIEEIAFKLAIERENLLIKKYNHYYKEIKNDDIKDMIMEFENTSREHIKTVLSVMEKLNPQGSFRQ' A
#
# COMPACT_ATOMS: atom_id res chain seq x y z
N MET A 1 -6.48 -26.50 3.21
CA MET A 1 -5.17 -26.19 2.61
C MET A 1 -5.43 -25.34 1.38
N GLN A 2 -4.86 -24.14 1.31
CA GLN A 2 -4.85 -23.37 0.06
C GLN A 2 -3.95 -24.09 -0.96
N THR A 3 -4.29 -23.98 -2.23
CA THR A 3 -3.44 -24.51 -3.30
C THR A 3 -2.26 -23.56 -3.55
N VAL A 4 -1.16 -24.07 -4.10
CA VAL A 4 0.00 -23.24 -4.50
C VAL A 4 -0.43 -22.13 -5.48
N LEU A 5 -1.35 -22.45 -6.39
CA LEU A 5 -1.92 -21.46 -7.32
C LEU A 5 -2.66 -20.33 -6.58
N GLN A 6 -3.45 -20.67 -5.57
CA GLN A 6 -4.17 -19.68 -4.77
C GLN A 6 -3.20 -18.77 -3.99
N GLN A 7 -2.16 -19.34 -3.39
CA GLN A 7 -1.12 -18.57 -2.68
C GLN A 7 -0.40 -17.60 -3.62
N ASN A 8 -0.06 -18.05 -4.84
CA ASN A 8 0.57 -17.19 -5.85
C ASN A 8 -0.34 -16.04 -6.30
N ILE A 9 -1.64 -16.31 -6.48
CA ILE A 9 -2.62 -15.27 -6.86
C ILE A 9 -2.75 -14.23 -5.74
N GLU A 10 -2.85 -14.69 -4.48
CA GLU A 10 -2.94 -13.80 -3.32
C GLU A 10 -1.69 -12.93 -3.17
N GLU A 11 -0.50 -13.50 -3.36
CA GLU A 11 0.77 -12.77 -3.35
C GLU A 11 0.83 -11.69 -4.43
N ILE A 12 0.45 -12.02 -5.67
CA ILE A 12 0.40 -11.06 -6.78
C ILE A 12 -0.59 -9.93 -6.44
N ALA A 13 -1.77 -10.26 -5.90
CA ALA A 13 -2.77 -9.29 -5.54
C ALA A 13 -2.27 -8.32 -4.46
N PHE A 14 -1.59 -8.82 -3.43
CA PHE A 14 -1.03 -7.97 -2.37
C PHE A 14 0.11 -7.07 -2.87
N LYS A 15 1.01 -7.59 -3.71
CA LYS A 15 2.05 -6.79 -4.36
C LYS A 15 1.44 -5.64 -5.18
N LEU A 16 0.45 -5.94 -6.01
CA LEU A 16 -0.24 -4.92 -6.81
C LEU A 16 -0.98 -3.89 -5.94
N ALA A 17 -1.55 -4.29 -4.81
CA ALA A 17 -2.19 -3.36 -3.88
C ALA A 17 -1.16 -2.38 -3.30
N ILE A 18 -0.01 -2.88 -2.83
CA ILE A 18 1.09 -2.04 -2.30
C ILE A 18 1.64 -1.09 -3.38
N GLU A 19 1.81 -1.55 -4.61
CA GLU A 19 2.28 -0.71 -5.72
C GLU A 19 1.33 0.46 -6.01
N ARG A 20 0.01 0.20 -5.98
CA ARG A 20 -1.02 1.23 -6.19
C ARG A 20 -1.04 2.26 -5.08
N GLU A 21 -0.95 1.85 -3.82
CA GLU A 21 -0.86 2.77 -2.69
C GLU A 21 0.41 3.63 -2.74
N ASN A 22 1.55 3.04 -3.09
CA ASN A 22 2.79 3.80 -3.31
C ASN A 22 2.67 4.81 -4.45
N LEU A 23 1.95 4.48 -5.53
CA LEU A 23 1.67 5.41 -6.62
C LEU A 23 0.77 6.57 -6.15
N LEU A 24 -0.24 6.31 -5.31
CA LEU A 24 -1.09 7.35 -4.72
C LEU A 24 -0.28 8.27 -3.82
N ILE A 25 0.55 7.73 -2.93
CA ILE A 25 1.44 8.53 -2.06
C ILE A 25 2.35 9.43 -2.90
N LYS A 26 2.92 8.94 -4.00
CA LYS A 26 3.72 9.77 -4.93
C LYS A 26 2.91 10.91 -5.54
N LYS A 27 1.65 10.66 -5.92
CA LYS A 27 0.74 11.69 -6.45
C LYS A 27 0.38 12.73 -5.40
N TYR A 28 0.04 12.31 -4.18
CA TYR A 28 -0.26 13.21 -3.06
C TYR A 28 0.93 14.14 -2.77
N ASN A 29 2.14 13.59 -2.71
CA ASN A 29 3.38 14.36 -2.55
C ASN A 29 3.61 15.40 -3.63
N HIS A 30 3.20 15.12 -4.87
CA HIS A 30 3.23 16.10 -5.94
C HIS A 30 2.15 17.18 -5.73
N TYR A 31 0.92 16.79 -5.38
CA TYR A 31 -0.19 17.70 -5.18
C TYR A 31 0.02 18.71 -4.04
N TYR A 32 0.69 18.35 -2.95
CA TYR A 32 1.02 19.31 -1.89
C TYR A 32 1.81 20.53 -2.37
N LYS A 33 2.65 20.33 -3.40
CA LYS A 33 3.49 21.42 -3.94
C LYS A 33 2.66 22.41 -4.76
N GLU A 34 1.57 21.94 -5.35
CA GLU A 34 0.75 22.71 -6.29
C GLU A 34 -0.49 23.33 -5.62
N ILE A 35 -1.03 22.68 -4.58
CA ILE A 35 -2.27 23.11 -3.92
C ILE A 35 -1.97 24.22 -2.93
N LYS A 36 -2.75 25.30 -3.01
CA LYS A 36 -2.65 26.47 -2.11
C LYS A 36 -3.69 26.50 -1.00
N ASN A 37 -4.82 25.83 -1.21
CA ASN A 37 -5.90 25.76 -0.23
C ASN A 37 -5.54 24.74 0.86
N ASP A 38 -5.59 25.18 2.12
CA ASP A 38 -5.12 24.37 3.24
C ASP A 38 -6.10 23.24 3.60
N ASP A 39 -7.42 23.45 3.48
CA ASP A 39 -8.42 22.38 3.70
C ASP A 39 -8.20 21.19 2.75
N ILE A 40 -7.88 21.47 1.48
CA ILE A 40 -7.58 20.44 0.48
C ILE A 40 -6.25 19.76 0.79
N LYS A 41 -5.24 20.49 1.28
CA LYS A 41 -3.97 19.87 1.71
C LYS A 41 -4.18 18.92 2.86
N ASP A 42 -4.93 19.33 3.88
CA ASP A 42 -5.23 18.52 5.06
C ASP A 42 -5.95 17.23 4.65
N MET A 43 -6.95 17.34 3.76
CA MET A 43 -7.63 16.17 3.19
C MET A 43 -6.65 15.22 2.47
N ILE A 44 -5.73 15.75 1.66
CA ILE A 44 -4.74 14.92 0.95
C ILE A 44 -3.76 14.28 1.93
N MET A 45 -3.40 14.96 3.03
CA MET A 45 -2.59 14.40 4.12
C MET A 45 -3.29 13.23 4.80
N GLU A 46 -4.58 13.34 5.07
CA GLU A 46 -5.36 12.24 5.60
C GLU A 46 -5.38 11.04 4.64
N PHE A 47 -5.53 11.29 3.33
CA PHE A 47 -5.49 10.23 2.32
C PHE A 47 -4.12 9.56 2.25
N GLU A 48 -3.03 10.32 2.29
CA GLU A 48 -1.68 9.76 2.32
C GLU A 48 -1.43 8.89 3.55
N ASN A 49 -1.84 9.38 4.73
CA ASN A 49 -1.72 8.63 5.97
C ASN A 49 -2.52 7.32 5.91
N THR A 50 -3.74 7.38 5.37
CA THR A 50 -4.59 6.19 5.16
C THR A 50 -3.93 5.18 4.22
N SER A 51 -3.37 5.63 3.09
CA SER A 51 -2.62 4.77 2.16
C SER A 51 -1.42 4.09 2.85
N ARG A 52 -0.71 4.78 3.74
CA ARG A 52 0.40 4.20 4.51
C ARG A 52 -0.08 3.11 5.47
N GLU A 53 -1.24 3.28 6.10
CA GLU A 53 -1.84 2.25 6.97
C GLU A 53 -2.34 1.05 6.17
N HIS A 54 -2.87 1.25 4.95
CA HIS A 54 -3.20 0.14 4.05
C HIS A 54 -1.96 -0.69 3.71
N ILE A 55 -0.85 -0.07 3.35
CA ILE A 55 0.42 -0.77 3.06
C ILE A 55 0.86 -1.60 4.27
N LYS A 56 0.86 -1.03 5.47
CA LYS A 56 1.22 -1.75 6.71
C LYS A 56 0.32 -2.97 6.94
N THR A 57 -0.98 -2.80 6.73
CA THR A 57 -1.97 -3.88 6.90
C THR A 57 -1.71 -5.01 5.91
N VAL A 58 -1.50 -4.69 4.63
CA VAL A 58 -1.22 -5.69 3.60
C VAL A 58 0.09 -6.42 3.87
N LEU A 59 1.16 -5.71 4.24
CA LEU A 59 2.43 -6.31 4.61
C LEU A 59 2.29 -7.28 5.81
N SER A 60 1.55 -6.87 6.85
CA SER A 60 1.30 -7.74 8.01
C SER A 60 0.53 -9.01 7.63
N VAL A 61 -0.41 -8.92 6.69
CA VAL A 61 -1.13 -10.09 6.17
C VAL A 61 -0.19 -11.00 5.36
N MET A 62 0.66 -10.42 4.51
CA MET A 62 1.66 -11.18 3.74
C MET A 62 2.65 -11.94 4.64
N GLU A 63 3.13 -11.31 5.72
CA GLU A 63 4.03 -11.95 6.70
C GLU A 63 3.37 -13.15 7.39
N LYS A 64 2.08 -13.04 7.73
CA LYS A 64 1.32 -14.14 8.34
C LYS A 64 1.11 -15.31 7.38
N LEU A 65 0.95 -15.02 6.08
CA LEU A 65 0.73 -16.04 5.05
C LEU A 65 2.04 -16.70 4.61
N ASN A 66 3.19 -16.03 4.77
CA ASN A 66 4.51 -16.58 4.42
C ASN A 66 5.58 -16.28 5.50
N PRO A 67 5.58 -17.02 6.63
CA PRO A 67 6.50 -16.79 7.74
C PRO A 67 7.98 -17.07 7.44
N GLN A 68 8.32 -17.60 6.25
CA GLN A 68 9.71 -17.93 5.86
C GLN A 68 10.47 -16.81 5.09
N GLY A 69 9.91 -15.61 4.97
CA GLY A 69 10.72 -14.41 4.70
C GLY A 69 11.16 -14.16 3.24
N SER A 70 10.41 -14.62 2.24
CA SER A 70 10.74 -14.39 0.82
C SER A 70 10.59 -12.94 0.33
N PHE A 71 10.08 -12.01 1.13
CA PHE A 71 9.78 -10.62 0.70
C PHE A 71 10.83 -9.59 1.10
N ARG A 72 11.96 -10.02 1.68
CA ARG A 72 13.13 -9.17 1.93
C ARG A 72 14.14 -9.34 0.79
N GLN A 73 13.85 -8.84 -0.41
CA GLN A 73 14.86 -8.57 -1.44
C GLN A 73 14.51 -7.27 -2.17
#